data_AF-A0AAC9WGJ4-F1
#
_entry.id   AF-A0AAC9WGJ4-F1
#
_cell.length_a   1.000
_cell.length_b   1.000
_cell.length_c   1.000
_cell.angle_alpha   90.00
_cell.angle_beta   90.00
_cell.angle_gamma   90.00
#
_symmetry.space_group_name_H-M   'P 1'
#
loop_
_entity.id
_entity.type
_entity.pdbx_description
1 polymer ?
#
loop_
_entity_poly.entity_id
_entity_poly.type
_entity_poly.pdbx_seq_one_letter_code
_entity_poly.pdbx_strand_id
1 'polypeptide(L)' 'MGEENTFIKVTSIEDAEFTIYSKKYNNPIELLEKLYRIRNEKSLSNEEKNKKVQKIMKEYME' A
#
# COMPACT_ATOMS: atom_id res chain seq x y z
N MET A 1 -16.77 16.44 -19.86
CA MET A 1 -15.30 16.53 -19.66
C MET A 1 -15.03 15.99 -18.28
N GLY A 2 -14.70 14.70 -18.17
CA GLY A 2 -14.59 14.00 -16.88
C GLY A 2 -13.24 14.27 -16.25
N GLU A 3 -13.27 14.61 -14.96
CA GLU A 3 -12.12 14.99 -14.12
C GLU A 3 -11.00 13.94 -14.13
N GLU A 4 -9.81 14.32 -14.61
CA GLU A 4 -8.59 13.54 -14.36
C GLU A 4 -7.93 14.04 -13.08
N ASN A 5 -8.47 13.62 -11.94
CA ASN A 5 -7.80 13.79 -10.64
C ASN A 5 -6.63 12.79 -10.52
N THR A 6 -5.48 13.17 -11.10
CA THR A 6 -4.23 12.40 -10.99
C THR A 6 -3.45 12.91 -9.79
N PHE A 7 -3.53 12.21 -8.65
CA PHE A 7 -2.70 12.52 -7.49
C PHE A 7 -1.31 11.88 -7.68
N ILE A 8 -0.32 12.71 -8.02
CA ILE A 8 1.08 12.28 -8.09
C ILE A 8 1.67 12.42 -6.69
N LYS A 9 2.01 11.30 -6.07
CA LYS A 9 2.81 11.31 -4.83
C LYS A 9 4.23 10.89 -5.17
N VAL A 10 5.14 11.84 -5.06
CA VAL A 10 6.59 11.62 -5.18
C VAL A 10 7.14 11.35 -3.79
N THR A 11 7.88 10.26 -3.64
CA THR A 11 8.67 10.00 -2.42
C THR A 11 10.08 9.66 -2.83
N SER A 12 11.05 10.22 -2.11
CA SER A 12 12.47 9.95 -2.26
C SER A 12 12.95 9.10 -1.09
N ILE A 13 13.65 8.01 -1.39
CA ILE A 13 14.39 7.22 -0.41
C ILE A 13 15.82 7.13 -0.92
N GLU A 14 16.74 7.79 -0.21
CA GLU A 14 18.16 7.87 -0.59
C GLU A 14 18.33 8.35 -2.05
N ASP A 15 18.89 7.52 -2.94
CA ASP A 15 19.14 7.84 -4.35
C ASP A 15 18.02 7.43 -5.31
N ALA A 16 16.85 6.99 -4.80
CA ALA A 16 15.75 6.47 -5.60
C ALA A 16 14.51 7.37 -5.54
N GLU A 17 14.01 7.77 -6.72
CA GLU A 17 12.76 8.48 -6.90
C GLU A 17 11.66 7.49 -7.33
N PHE A 18 10.57 7.46 -6.57
CA PHE A 18 9.40 6.65 -6.89
C PHE A 18 8.20 7.54 -7.22
N THR A 19 7.69 7.40 -8.44
CA THR A 19 6.42 8.01 -8.86
C THR A 19 5.35 6.95 -8.89
N ILE A 20 4.30 7.11 -8.08
CA ILE A 20 3.14 6.21 -8.09
C ILE A 20 1.93 6.93 -8.65
N TYR A 21 1.35 6.37 -9.71
CA TYR A 21 0.08 6.81 -10.28
C TYR A 21 -1.05 6.00 -9.65
N SER A 22 -1.80 6.57 -8.72
CA SER A 22 -3.03 5.96 -8.21
C SER A 22 -4.27 6.72 -8.70
N LYS A 23 -5.26 5.98 -9.22
CA LYS A 23 -6.44 6.54 -9.88
C LYS A 23 -7.69 6.59 -8.98
N LYS A 24 -7.67 5.92 -7.82
CA LYS A 24 -8.91 5.66 -7.06
C LYS A 24 -8.77 5.18 -5.61
N TYR A 25 -7.56 4.88 -5.15
CA TYR A 25 -7.35 4.21 -3.86
C TYR A 25 -6.53 5.08 -2.90
N ASN A 26 -6.69 4.82 -1.61
CA ASN A 26 -5.91 5.39 -0.52
C ASN A 26 -4.39 5.27 -0.80
N ASN A 27 -3.57 5.99 -0.03
CA ASN A 27 -2.13 6.14 -0.29
C ASN A 27 -1.41 4.77 -0.50
N PRO A 28 -0.93 4.46 -1.72
CA PRO A 28 -0.34 3.15 -2.03
C PRO A 28 0.96 2.89 -1.27
N ILE A 29 1.70 3.94 -0.89
CA ILE A 29 2.89 3.80 -0.03
C ILE A 29 2.50 3.25 1.34
N GLU A 30 1.38 3.71 1.90
CA GLU A 30 0.90 3.27 3.21
C GLU A 30 0.46 1.79 3.17
N LEU A 31 -0.16 1.36 2.07
CA LEU A 31 -0.47 -0.05 1.85
C LEU A 31 0.81 -0.90 1.84
N LEU A 32 1.82 -0.48 1.06
CA LEU A 32 3.08 -1.21 0.94
C LEU A 32 3.80 -1.32 2.29
N GLU A 33 3.83 -0.25 3.09
CA GLU A 33 4.39 -0.27 4.44
C GLU A 33 3.67 -1.28 5.34
N LYS A 34 2.33 -1.29 5.34
CA LYS A 34 1.52 -2.23 6.15
C LYS A 34 1.78 -3.68 5.73
N LEU A 35 1.84 -3.96 4.44
CA LEU A 35 2.13 -5.30 3.91
C LEU A 35 3.56 -5.76 4.24
N TYR A 36 4.53 -4.86 4.13
CA TYR A 36 5.93 -5.14 4.48
C TYR A 36 6.08 -5.53 5.96
N ARG A 37 5.41 -4.81 6.87
CA ARG A 37 5.43 -5.14 8.31
C ARG A 37 4.89 -6.55 8.58
N ILE A 38 3.78 -6.94 7.95
CA ILE A 38 3.21 -8.29 8.14
C ILE A 38 4.13 -9.39 7.61
N ARG A 39 4.76 -9.17 6.45
CA ARG A 39 5.69 -10.14 5.88
C ARG A 39 6.80 -10.49 6.88
N ASN A 40 7.33 -9.46 7.55
CA ASN A 40 8.47 -9.57 8.47
C ASN A 40 8.09 -9.95 9.91
N GLU A 41 6.81 -10.04 10.23
CA GLU A 41 6.32 -10.46 11.55
C GLU A 41 6.59 -11.96 11.74
N LYS A 42 7.64 -12.29 12.51
CA LYS A 42 8.06 -13.70 12.73
C LYS A 42 7.15 -14.45 13.71
N SER A 43 6.37 -13.70 14.51
CA SER A 43 5.45 -14.26 15.51
C SER A 43 4.19 -14.88 14.91
N LEU A 44 3.88 -14.58 13.65
CA LEU A 44 2.66 -15.05 12.99
C LEU A 44 2.94 -16.23 12.05
N SER A 45 2.02 -17.18 12.07
CA SER A 45 1.90 -18.20 11.04
C SER A 45 1.48 -17.60 9.69
N ASN A 46 1.69 -18.36 8.61
CA ASN A 46 1.25 -17.95 7.28
C ASN A 46 -0.27 -17.75 7.19
N GLU A 47 -1.05 -18.54 7.92
CA GLU A 47 -2.51 -18.39 7.93
C GLU A 47 -2.93 -17.05 8.57
N GLU A 48 -2.32 -16.69 9.69
CA GLU A 48 -2.58 -15.41 10.37
C GLU A 48 -2.13 -14.23 9.53
N LYS A 49 -0.98 -14.34 8.84
CA LYS A 49 -0.51 -13.34 7.87
C LYS A 49 -1.53 -13.15 6.75
N ASN A 50 -2.06 -14.23 6.18
CA ASN A 50 -3.05 -14.17 5.12
C ASN A 50 -4.35 -13.47 5.57
N LYS A 51 -4.86 -13.79 6.77
CA LYS A 51 -6.03 -13.12 7.34
C LYS A 51 -5.80 -11.61 7.52
N LYS A 52 -4.62 -11.22 8.02
CA LYS A 52 -4.26 -9.79 8.18
C LYS A 52 -4.10 -9.07 6.84
N VAL A 53 -3.49 -9.71 5.83
CA VAL A 53 -3.38 -9.15 4.47
C VAL A 53 -4.76 -8.91 3.86
N GLN A 54 -5.68 -9.87 3.97
CA GLN A 54 -7.05 -9.72 3.48
C GLN A 54 -7.76 -8.51 4.11
N LYS A 55 -7.58 -8.30 5.41
CA LYS A 55 -8.14 -7.13 6.12
C LYS A 55 -7.58 -5.82 5.59
N ILE A 56 -6.26 -5.70 5.45
CA ILE A 56 -5.60 -4.50 4.93
C ILE A 56 -6.01 -4.19 3.50
N MET A 57 -6.10 -5.22 2.65
CA MET A 57 -6.54 -5.04 1.27
C MET A 57 -7.99 -4.57 1.20
N LYS A 58 -8.86 -5.06 2.08
CA LYS A 58 -10.25 -4.60 2.17
C LYS A 58 -10.32 -3.12 2.58
N GLU A 59 -9.63 -2.74 3.65
CA GLU A 59 -9.54 -1.33 4.11
C GLU A 59 -8.92 -0.39 3.06
N TYR A 60 -8.05 -0.91 2.21
CA TYR A 60 -7.45 -0.13 1.13
C TYR A 60 -8.41 0.14 -0.03
N MET A 61 -9.35 -0.78 -0.26
CA MET A 61 -10.31 -0.74 -1.37
C MET A 61 -11.62 -0.04 -1.02
N GLU A 62 -11.94 0.10 0.26
CA GLU A 62 -13.06 0.89 0.81
C GLU A 62 -12.71 2.39 0.85
#